data_AF-M5G992-F1
#
_entry.id   AF-M5G992-F1
#
_cell.length_a   1.000
_cell.length_b   1.000
_cell.length_c   1.000
_cell.angle_alpha   90.00
_cell.angle_beta   90.00
_cell.angle_gamma   90.00
#
_symmetry.space_group_name_H-M   'P 1'
#
loop_
_entity.id
_entity.type
_entity.pdbx_description
1 polymer ?
#
loop_
_entity_poly.entity_id
_entity_poly.type
_entity_poly.pdbx_seq_one_letter_code
_entity_poly.pdbx_strand_id
1 'polypeptide(L)'
;FLWPAEVDLVKWVLCTHKMAFSWDEVKIGCFCSDYFDPVVFPTIKHTPWQRKNILLAPVLLDQAIQTVCKKIQSSAYEPAQ
;
A
#
# COMPACT_ATOMS: atom_id res chain seq x y z
N PHE A 1 -17.48 27.01 8.96
CA PHE A 1 -16.25 27.32 8.20
C PHE A 1 -15.13 27.53 9.20
N LEU A 2 -13.90 27.09 8.92
CA LEU A 2 -12.78 27.24 9.86
C LEU A 2 -12.41 28.72 10.02
N TRP A 3 -12.03 29.12 11.22
CA TRP A 3 -11.53 30.47 11.47
C TRP A 3 -10.12 30.65 10.88
N PRO A 4 -9.70 31.88 10.54
CA PRO A 4 -8.37 32.13 10.01
C PRO A 4 -7.25 31.54 10.86
N ALA A 5 -7.36 31.64 12.19
CA ALA A 5 -6.41 31.06 13.13
C ALA A 5 -6.36 29.52 13.08
N GLU A 6 -7.51 28.86 12.90
CA GLU A 6 -7.58 27.40 12.78
C GLU A 6 -6.93 26.93 11.47
N VAL A 7 -7.12 27.67 10.38
CA VAL A 7 -6.46 27.38 9.10
C VAL A 7 -4.94 27.46 9.23
N ASP A 8 -4.43 28.46 9.95
CA ASP A 8 -3.00 28.61 10.16
C ASP A 8 -2.42 27.53 11.07
N LEU A 9 -3.17 27.09 12.09
CA LEU A 9 -2.80 25.94 12.90
C LEU A 9 -2.70 24.65 12.06
N VAL A 10 -3.68 24.39 11.19
CA VAL A 10 -3.68 23.21 10.32
C VAL A 10 -2.48 23.23 9.37
N LYS A 11 -2.19 24.38 8.74
CA LYS A 11 -0.98 24.53 7.90
C LYS A 11 0.29 24.20 8.67
N TRP A 12 0.41 24.73 9.89
CA TRP A 12 1.57 24.47 10.74
C TRP A 12 1.73 22.99 11.07
N VAL A 13 0.64 22.29 11.44
CA VAL A 13 0.66 20.84 11.71
C VAL A 13 1.11 20.06 10.47
N LEU A 14 0.56 20.35 9.29
CA LEU A 14 0.90 19.68 8.04
C LEU A 14 2.37 19.90 7.64
N CYS A 15 2.88 21.13 7.78
CA CYS A 15 4.27 21.45 7.48
C CYS A 15 5.23 20.78 8.46
N THR A 16 4.91 20.82 9.76
CA THR A 16 5.75 20.25 10.82
C THR A 16 5.84 18.73 10.70
N HIS A 17 4.73 18.06 10.38
CA HIS A 17 4.65 16.61 10.29
C HIS A 17 4.64 16.10 8.85
N LYS A 18 5.23 16.84 7.91
CA LYS A 18 5.18 16.52 6.47
C LYS A 18 5.65 15.08 6.15
N MET A 19 6.58 14.56 6.94
CA MET A 19 7.11 13.19 6.78
C MET A 19 6.26 12.11 7.45
N ALA A 20 5.37 12.48 8.38
CA ALA A 20 4.47 11.52 9.04
C ALA A 20 3.27 11.16 8.16
N PHE A 21 2.95 11.99 7.15
CA PHE A 21 1.84 11.75 6.23
C PHE A 21 2.32 11.03 4.96
N SER A 22 1.57 10.00 4.56
CA SER A 22 1.71 9.35 3.26
C SER A 22 0.94 10.14 2.19
N TRP A 23 1.58 11.16 1.63
CA TRP A 23 1.00 11.99 0.55
C TRP A 23 0.72 11.22 -0.74
N ASP A 24 1.47 10.14 -0.96
CA ASP A 24 1.38 9.26 -2.13
C ASP A 24 1.29 7.81 -1.65
N GLU A 25 0.61 6.95 -2.41
CA GLU A 25 0.50 5.52 -2.11
C GLU A 25 1.87 4.81 -2.05
N VAL A 26 2.86 5.35 -2.77
CA VAL A 26 4.26 4.86 -2.76
C VAL A 26 4.92 5.08 -1.39
N LYS A 27 4.44 6.03 -0.60
CA LYS A 27 4.94 6.36 0.74
C LYS A 27 4.10 5.73 1.85
N ILE A 28 3.22 4.77 1.53
CA ILE A 28 2.56 3.96 2.54
C ILE A 28 3.66 3.20 3.27
N GLY A 29 3.82 3.47 4.56
CA GLY A 29 4.84 2.81 5.37
C GLY A 29 4.54 1.33 5.57
N CYS A 30 5.59 0.53 5.67
CA CYS A 30 5.52 -0.84 6.16
C CYS A 30 5.92 -0.88 7.64
N PHE A 31 5.45 -1.88 8.38
CA PHE A 31 6.00 -2.15 9.71
C PHE A 31 7.50 -2.44 9.59
N CYS A 32 8.28 -1.90 10.50
CA CYS A 32 9.71 -2.15 10.54
C CYS A 32 9.94 -3.62 10.92
N SER A 33 10.65 -4.36 10.06
CA SER A 33 10.96 -5.78 10.24
C SER A 33 11.73 -6.05 11.53
N ASP A 34 12.45 -5.07 12.05
CA ASP A 34 13.25 -5.20 13.28
C ASP A 34 12.38 -5.23 14.54
N TYR A 35 11.12 -4.78 14.45
CA TYR A 35 10.19 -4.71 15.58
C TYR A 35 9.12 -5.81 15.57
N PHE A 36 8.83 -6.40 14.40
CA PHE A 36 7.74 -7.35 14.23
C PHE A 36 8.21 -8.57 13.45
N ASP A 37 8.01 -9.76 14.05
CA ASP A 37 8.25 -11.01 13.36
C ASP A 37 7.23 -11.21 12.23
N PRO A 38 7.63 -11.86 11.11
CA PRO A 38 6.70 -12.24 10.05
C PRO A 38 5.58 -13.13 10.57
N VAL A 39 4.36 -12.91 10.07
CA VAL A 39 3.21 -13.75 10.40
C VAL A 39 3.37 -15.12 9.72
N VAL A 40 3.47 -16.17 10.53
CA VAL A 40 3.50 -17.55 10.04
C VAL A 40 2.09 -18.11 10.03
N PHE A 41 1.57 -18.41 8.84
CA PHE A 41 0.29 -19.09 8.70
C PHE A 41 0.44 -20.58 9.04
N PRO A 42 -0.35 -21.13 9.98
CA PRO A 42 -0.31 -22.56 10.27
C PRO A 42 -0.90 -23.33 9.09
N THR A 43 -0.08 -24.13 8.42
CA THR A 43 -0.50 -24.95 7.26
C THR A 43 -0.56 -26.43 7.63
N ILE A 44 -1.62 -27.12 7.20
CA ILE A 44 -1.64 -28.58 7.12
C ILE A 44 -0.99 -29.04 5.81
N LYS A 45 -0.48 -30.27 5.74
CA LYS A 45 0.06 -30.82 4.49
C LYS A 45 -1.08 -30.91 3.45
N HIS A 46 -1.04 -30.05 2.44
CA HIS A 46 -2.00 -30.01 1.35
C HIS A 46 -1.29 -29.80 0.01
N THR A 47 -1.96 -30.15 -1.07
CA THR A 47 -1.51 -29.80 -2.42
C THR A 47 -1.85 -28.34 -2.68
N PRO A 48 -0.90 -27.48 -3.10
CA PRO A 48 -1.18 -26.09 -3.40
C PRO A 48 -2.25 -25.99 -4.49
N TRP A 49 -3.25 -25.14 -4.27
CA TRP A 49 -4.33 -24.93 -5.22
C TRP A 49 -3.93 -23.89 -6.27
N GLN A 50 -3.85 -24.30 -7.54
CA GLN A 50 -3.60 -23.39 -8.66
C GLN A 50 -4.83 -23.32 -9.55
N ARG A 51 -5.34 -22.10 -9.78
CA ARG A 51 -6.44 -21.83 -10.73
C ARG A 51 -5.93 -20.92 -11.83
N LYS A 52 -6.44 -21.11 -13.06
CA LYS A 52 -6.20 -20.18 -14.17
C LYS A 52 -6.73 -18.79 -13.80
N ASN A 53 -5.99 -17.75 -14.19
CA ASN A 53 -6.41 -16.36 -13.98
C ASN A 53 -7.75 -16.10 -14.68
N ILE A 54 -8.62 -15.34 -14.01
CA ILE A 54 -9.89 -14.90 -14.58
C ILE A 54 -9.59 -13.85 -15.65
N LEU A 55 -10.30 -13.91 -16.78
CA LEU A 55 -10.17 -12.91 -17.82
C LEU A 55 -10.62 -11.54 -17.30
N LEU A 56 -9.73 -10.56 -17.38
CA LEU A 56 -10.06 -9.16 -17.14
C LEU A 56 -10.70 -8.56 -18.39
N ALA A 57 -11.72 -7.73 -18.19
CA ALA A 57 -12.32 -6.96 -19.27
C ALA A 57 -11.26 -6.02 -19.89
N PRO A 58 -11.18 -5.87 -21.22
CA PRO A 58 -10.15 -5.06 -21.87
C PRO A 58 -10.09 -3.61 -21.35
N VAL A 59 -11.25 -3.02 -21.07
CA VAL A 59 -11.38 -1.65 -20.54
C VAL A 59 -10.69 -1.46 -19.18
N LEU A 60 -10.56 -2.53 -18.38
CA LEU A 60 -9.96 -2.48 -17.05
C LEU A 60 -8.48 -2.86 -17.04
N LEU A 61 -7.93 -3.30 -18.17
CA LEU A 61 -6.58 -3.85 -18.23
C LEU A 61 -5.53 -2.80 -17.82
N ASP A 62 -5.59 -1.61 -18.40
CA ASP A 62 -4.63 -0.54 -18.10
C ASP A 62 -4.69 -0.10 -16.63
N GLN A 63 -5.89 -0.01 -16.07
CA GLN A 63 -6.07 0.35 -14.66
C GLN A 63 -5.52 -0.73 -13.72
N ALA A 64 -5.73 -2.01 -14.05
CA ALA A 64 -5.20 -3.12 -13.28
C ALA A 64 -3.67 -3.13 -13.31
N ILE A 65 -3.07 -2.94 -14.49
CA ILE A 65 -1.61 -2.87 -14.65
C ILE A 65 -1.04 -1.71 -13.82
N GLN A 66 -1.61 -0.51 -13.94
CA GLN A 66 -1.15 0.65 -13.16
C GLN A 66 -1.23 0.40 -11.65
N THR A 67 -2.30 -0.25 -11.19
CA THR A 67 -2.47 -0.58 -9.76
C THR A 67 -1.38 -1.53 -9.28
N VAL A 68 -1.10 -2.60 -10.05
CA VAL A 68 -0.03 -3.55 -9.72
C VAL A 68 1.33 -2.85 -9.72
N CYS A 69 1.63 -2.03 -10.73
CA CYS A 69 2.88 -1.27 -10.79
C CYS A 69 3.07 -0.34 -9.59
N LYS A 70 2.03 0.37 -9.15
CA LYS A 70 2.09 1.22 -7.95
C LYS A 70 2.39 0.42 -6.68
N LYS A 71 1.79 -0.77 -6.54
CA LYS A 71 2.03 -1.65 -5.38
C LYS A 71 3.43 -2.27 -5.37
N ILE A 72 4.00 -2.53 -6.54
CA ILE A 72 5.42 -2.92 -6.66
C ILE A 72 6.32 -1.75 -6.28
N GLN A 73 6.01 -0.53 -6.76
CA GLN A 73 6.76 0.68 -6.41
C GLN A 73 6.71 1.00 -4.90
N SER A 74 5.59 0.70 -4.23
CA SER A 74 5.45 0.83 -2.78
C SER A 74 6.07 -0.33 -1.99
N SER A 75 6.78 -1.25 -2.65
CA SER A 75 7.34 -2.49 -2.07
C SER A 75 6.32 -3.38 -1.35
N ALA A 76 5.04 -3.23 -1.65
CA ALA A 76 3.98 -4.05 -1.05
C ALA A 76 3.86 -5.40 -1.77
N TYR A 77 4.21 -5.45 -3.06
CA TYR A 77 4.24 -6.67 -3.86
C TYR A 77 5.65 -6.95 -4.35
N GLU A 78 6.03 -8.21 -4.28
CA GLU A 78 7.29 -8.73 -4.81
C GLU A 78 7.01 -9.79 -5.89
N PRO A 79 7.89 -9.94 -6.90
CA PRO A 79 7.80 -11.06 -7.83
C PRO A 79 7.88 -12.39 -7.09
N ALA A 80 7.02 -13.35 -7.46
CA ALA A 80 7.11 -14.70 -6.94
C ALA A 80 8.43 -15.37 -7.38
N GLN A 81 9.08 -16.11 -6.48
CA GLN A 81 10.26 -16.94 -6.74
C GLN A 81 9.90 -18.26 -7.42
#